data_AF-A0A256J7V9-F1
#
_entry.id   AF-A0A256J7V9-F1
#
_cell.length_a   1.000
_cell.length_b   1.000
_cell.length_c   1.000
_cell.angle_alpha   90.00
_cell.angle_beta   90.00
_cell.angle_gamma   90.00
#
_symmetry.space_group_name_H-M   'P 1'
#
loop_
_entity.id
_entity.type
_entity.pdbx_description
1 polymer ?
#
loop_
_entity_poly.entity_id
_entity_poly.type
_entity_poly.pdbx_seq_one_letter_code
_entity_poly.pdbx_strand_id
1 'polypeptide(L)'
;MSDERDRLEKPSNAAAIRAKLREIVPSAFSEGELDAAKLESLLDAAGESSGTERYELSWAGKREATARAQAATEQTLVPRPDESVDYGGSGNHFIEGENLATLKTLQRSYQQRIKMIYLDPPYNTGSDFIYKDDYSTAAADYERETGQRTADGDKLVSNPETNGRYHSDWLSMMYPRLFLGRNLLRNDGAIFVSIDHNEYHNLRHLMDEIYGEDNYVGTFVWKRRTPDARNSGGMSIDHEYVVVYQRSDAFEMRGVEKSFDNYTNPDDDPRGPWVAGDLKNSRTKDERPTMFYEITDPETGHTYQPDPNSVWRLGEETMRQYIEEGRILFPDDGEGVPKFKRFQNEIESRYKPLSSWIETTTTDEDIELFEDAFDRTVLQTGMTGTATRELKSLFGYKAYDFPKSTDLIRKLIRHSVDGGDIVLDFFAGSGTTGHAVMQLNATEEFDDPVRFMLVQLDDELDEPRGEETTHAEVCERRLRLASEQVADDHDLPDAAPGLGFDKYTLGESRFERWGRPDTESEARAALERYAAGAGSAVDLTDPDAALVEVQLLLGFSLDAAVEALADHTYHLSEDDRDALVTFAESVTYETLTEFDLPADTQYVCLDGSLSDTDKERLNRDLSLRTI
;
A
#
# COMPACT_ATOMS: atom_id res chain seq x y z
N MET A 1 10.91 7.46 -54.59
CA MET A 1 9.47 7.71 -54.44
C MET A 1 9.22 7.73 -52.95
N SER A 2 9.14 8.94 -52.45
CA SER A 2 8.87 9.27 -51.06
C SER A 2 7.38 9.07 -50.75
N ASP A 3 7.11 8.91 -49.46
CA ASP A 3 5.93 9.44 -48.79
C ASP A 3 4.64 8.62 -48.91
N GLU A 4 4.49 7.61 -48.04
CA GLU A 4 3.17 7.22 -47.52
C GLU A 4 3.25 6.91 -46.01
N ARG A 5 3.59 7.98 -45.28
CA ARG A 5 3.07 8.39 -43.96
C ARG A 5 2.50 7.30 -43.05
N ASP A 6 3.31 6.96 -42.05
CA ASP A 6 2.87 6.84 -40.66
C ASP A 6 1.81 7.91 -40.34
N ARG A 7 0.55 7.47 -40.25
CA ARG A 7 -0.46 8.18 -39.48
C ARG A 7 -0.33 7.68 -38.05
N LEU A 8 0.46 8.40 -37.25
CA LEU A 8 0.19 8.57 -35.83
C LEU A 8 -1.23 9.16 -35.72
N GLU A 9 -2.24 8.30 -35.68
CA GLU A 9 -3.58 8.70 -35.28
C GLU A 9 -3.47 9.19 -33.84
N LYS A 10 -3.56 10.52 -33.66
CA LYS A 10 -3.81 11.10 -32.34
C LYS A 10 -5.01 10.34 -31.76
N PRO A 11 -4.92 9.78 -30.54
CA PRO A 11 -6.04 9.07 -29.95
C PRO A 11 -7.25 10.00 -30.02
N SER A 12 -8.36 9.49 -30.55
CA SER A 12 -9.60 10.27 -30.58
C SER A 12 -9.88 10.79 -29.17
N ASN A 13 -10.52 11.95 -29.04
CA ASN A 13 -10.87 12.48 -27.72
C ASN A 13 -11.60 11.42 -26.88
N ALA A 14 -12.41 10.56 -27.52
CA ALA A 14 -13.06 9.41 -26.89
C ALA A 14 -12.08 8.34 -26.38
N ALA A 15 -11.01 8.03 -27.11
CA ALA A 15 -9.97 7.08 -26.67
C ALA A 15 -9.17 7.64 -25.48
N ALA A 16 -8.82 8.92 -25.51
CA ALA A 16 -8.15 9.59 -24.39
C ALA A 16 -9.06 9.67 -23.15
N ILE A 17 -10.35 9.97 -23.35
CA ILE A 17 -11.36 9.95 -22.27
C ILE A 17 -11.52 8.53 -21.71
N ARG A 18 -11.60 7.49 -22.56
CA ARG A 18 -11.68 6.09 -22.11
C ARG A 18 -10.44 5.67 -21.34
N ALA A 19 -9.24 6.07 -21.77
CA ALA A 19 -8.01 5.78 -21.05
C ALA A 19 -8.02 6.43 -19.65
N LYS A 20 -8.39 7.72 -19.56
CA LYS A 20 -8.56 8.40 -18.27
C LYS A 20 -9.65 7.77 -17.40
N LEU A 21 -10.79 7.41 -17.97
CA LEU A 21 -11.85 6.72 -17.23
C LEU A 21 -11.40 5.35 -16.73
N ARG A 22 -10.60 4.61 -17.50
CA ARG A 22 -10.04 3.31 -17.08
C ARG A 22 -9.05 3.48 -15.94
N GLU A 23 -8.25 4.55 -15.97
CA GLU A 23 -7.32 4.90 -14.90
C GLU A 23 -8.04 5.29 -13.61
N ILE A 24 -9.10 6.10 -13.72
CA ILE A 24 -9.85 6.64 -12.58
C ILE A 24 -10.79 5.58 -12.00
N VAL A 25 -11.56 4.88 -12.84
CA VAL A 25 -12.60 3.91 -12.47
C VAL A 25 -12.43 2.59 -13.25
N PRO A 26 -11.40 1.76 -12.95
CA PRO A 26 -11.17 0.49 -13.65
C PRO A 26 -12.34 -0.47 -13.52
N SER A 27 -13.02 -0.45 -12.36
CA SER A 27 -14.17 -1.30 -12.08
C SER A 27 -15.33 -1.12 -13.06
N ALA A 28 -15.41 0.02 -13.76
CA ALA A 28 -16.38 0.27 -14.82
C ALA A 28 -16.01 -0.38 -16.17
N PHE A 29 -14.88 -1.08 -16.27
CA PHE A 29 -14.44 -1.78 -17.47
C PHE A 29 -14.53 -3.30 -17.26
N SER A 30 -14.97 -4.01 -18.30
CA SER A 30 -14.94 -5.48 -18.34
C SER A 30 -14.50 -5.92 -19.74
N GLU A 31 -13.58 -6.90 -19.80
CA GLU A 31 -12.91 -7.35 -21.03
C GLU A 31 -12.30 -6.19 -21.84
N GLY A 32 -11.77 -5.18 -21.15
CA GLY A 32 -11.20 -3.99 -21.78
C GLY A 32 -12.21 -3.01 -22.38
N GLU A 33 -13.52 -3.27 -22.34
CA GLU A 33 -14.53 -2.33 -22.83
C GLU A 33 -15.22 -1.59 -21.67
N LEU A 34 -15.51 -0.29 -21.88
CA LEU A 34 -16.27 0.49 -20.91
C LEU A 34 -17.68 -0.10 -20.79
N ASP A 35 -18.11 -0.43 -19.59
CA ASP A 35 -19.48 -0.76 -19.25
C ASP A 35 -20.18 0.52 -18.77
N ALA A 36 -20.92 1.14 -19.70
CA ALA A 36 -21.62 2.38 -19.41
C ALA A 36 -22.67 2.22 -18.31
N ALA A 37 -23.30 1.05 -18.20
CA ALA A 37 -24.32 0.81 -17.19
C ALA A 37 -23.69 0.59 -15.80
N LYS A 38 -22.49 -0.01 -15.73
CA LYS A 38 -21.72 -0.10 -14.50
C LYS A 38 -21.13 1.24 -14.08
N LEU A 39 -20.63 2.04 -15.02
CA LEU A 39 -20.23 3.42 -14.76
C LEU A 39 -21.41 4.24 -14.23
N GLU A 40 -22.58 4.12 -14.88
CA GLU A 40 -23.82 4.77 -14.46
C GLU A 40 -24.25 4.29 -13.08
N SER A 41 -24.16 3.00 -12.75
CA SER A 41 -24.43 2.45 -11.41
C SER A 41 -23.44 2.93 -10.32
N LEU A 42 -22.16 3.12 -10.68
CA LEU A 42 -21.17 3.70 -9.77
C LEU A 42 -21.42 5.19 -9.50
N LEU A 43 -22.06 5.88 -10.45
CA LEU A 43 -22.43 7.31 -10.38
C LEU A 43 -23.83 7.51 -9.75
N ASP A 44 -24.77 6.62 -10.03
CA ASP A 44 -26.15 6.57 -9.54
C ASP A 44 -26.29 5.35 -8.61
N ALA A 45 -26.26 5.59 -7.31
CA ALA A 45 -26.33 4.56 -6.26
C ALA A 45 -27.63 3.69 -6.24
N ALA A 46 -28.46 3.67 -7.29
CA ALA A 46 -29.78 3.05 -7.28
C ALA A 46 -30.29 2.40 -8.61
N GLY A 47 -29.48 2.20 -9.66
CA GLY A 47 -29.97 1.72 -10.97
C GLY A 47 -29.61 0.27 -11.34
N GLU A 48 -30.58 -0.52 -11.84
CA GLU A 48 -30.35 -1.84 -12.46
C GLU A 48 -29.81 -1.71 -13.89
N SER A 49 -28.66 -2.33 -14.18
CA SER A 49 -28.10 -2.41 -15.53
C SER A 49 -28.70 -3.57 -16.32
N SER A 50 -29.35 -3.26 -17.45
CA SER A 50 -29.67 -4.23 -18.51
C SER A 50 -28.60 -4.15 -19.60
N GLY A 51 -27.64 -5.07 -19.56
CA GLY A 51 -26.52 -5.15 -20.49
C GLY A 51 -26.22 -6.60 -20.89
N THR A 52 -25.61 -6.77 -22.06
CA THR A 52 -25.07 -8.03 -22.58
C THR A 52 -24.16 -8.70 -21.54
N GLU A 53 -24.27 -10.02 -21.34
CA GLU A 53 -23.45 -10.76 -20.35
C GLU A 53 -21.95 -10.49 -20.55
N ARG A 54 -21.29 -9.94 -19.52
CA ARG A 54 -19.83 -9.75 -19.43
C ARG A 54 -19.30 -10.46 -18.19
N TYR A 55 -18.00 -10.76 -18.16
CA TYR A 55 -17.37 -11.31 -16.96
C TYR A 55 -17.47 -10.32 -15.79
N GLU A 56 -18.04 -10.77 -14.67
CA GLU A 56 -18.15 -10.02 -13.42
C GLU A 56 -18.05 -10.97 -12.22
N LEU A 57 -17.28 -10.58 -11.19
CA LEU A 57 -17.34 -11.19 -9.87
C LEU A 57 -18.60 -10.71 -9.14
N SER A 58 -19.53 -11.61 -8.83
CA SER A 58 -20.77 -11.27 -8.11
C SER A 58 -20.91 -12.10 -6.84
N TRP A 59 -21.39 -11.47 -5.75
CA TRP A 59 -21.68 -12.12 -4.48
C TRP A 59 -22.85 -11.43 -3.76
N ALA A 60 -23.46 -12.13 -2.81
CA ALA A 60 -24.53 -11.56 -1.99
C ALA A 60 -23.95 -10.47 -1.06
N GLY A 61 -24.46 -9.24 -1.14
CA GLY A 61 -23.96 -8.11 -0.35
C GLY A 61 -23.05 -7.13 -1.11
N LYS A 62 -22.67 -7.44 -2.37
CA LYS A 62 -21.81 -6.56 -3.19
C LYS A 62 -22.30 -5.10 -3.24
N ARG A 63 -23.59 -4.89 -3.50
CA ARG A 63 -24.19 -3.52 -3.57
C ARG A 63 -24.07 -2.77 -2.24
N GLU A 64 -24.29 -3.45 -1.12
CA GLU A 64 -24.14 -2.85 0.21
C GLU A 64 -22.68 -2.52 0.50
N ALA A 65 -21.74 -3.41 0.16
CA ALA A 65 -20.31 -3.19 0.31
C ALA A 65 -19.83 -1.97 -0.50
N THR A 66 -20.32 -1.80 -1.75
CA THR A 66 -20.04 -0.61 -2.56
C THR A 66 -20.62 0.66 -1.96
N ALA A 67 -21.87 0.63 -1.48
CA ALA A 67 -22.49 1.78 -0.82
C ALA A 67 -21.73 2.18 0.46
N ARG A 68 -21.25 1.21 1.25
CA ARG A 68 -20.44 1.44 2.45
C ARG A 68 -19.10 2.12 2.12
N ALA A 69 -18.47 1.79 1.00
CA ALA A 69 -17.23 2.44 0.55
C ALA A 69 -17.44 3.94 0.27
N GLN A 70 -18.62 4.31 -0.24
CA GLN A 70 -18.98 5.69 -0.60
C GLN A 70 -19.63 6.49 0.54
N ALA A 71 -20.13 5.82 1.57
CA ALA A 71 -20.77 6.48 2.71
C ALA A 71 -19.77 7.34 3.49
N ALA A 72 -20.19 8.55 3.88
CA ALA A 72 -19.41 9.42 4.76
C ALA A 72 -19.19 8.76 6.13
N THR A 73 -18.08 9.07 6.79
CA THR A 73 -17.84 8.71 8.19
C THR A 73 -18.32 9.82 9.12
N GLU A 74 -18.84 9.44 10.28
CA GLU A 74 -19.21 10.35 11.38
C GLU A 74 -18.12 10.45 12.45
N GLN A 75 -17.01 9.76 12.21
CA GLN A 75 -15.88 9.66 13.12
C GLN A 75 -14.70 10.51 12.63
N THR A 76 -13.83 10.89 13.56
CA THR A 76 -12.57 11.60 13.32
C THR A 76 -11.44 10.98 14.15
N LEU A 77 -10.21 11.41 13.91
CA LEU A 77 -9.05 11.02 14.70
C LEU A 77 -8.88 11.96 15.89
N VAL A 78 -8.61 11.38 17.05
CA VAL A 78 -8.37 12.10 18.30
C VAL A 78 -6.92 11.85 18.73
N PRO A 79 -6.08 12.89 18.83
CA PRO A 79 -4.67 12.71 19.18
C PRO A 79 -4.50 12.23 20.63
N ARG A 80 -3.44 11.46 20.89
CA ARG A 80 -3.03 10.99 22.23
C ARG A 80 -1.55 11.33 22.48
N PRO A 81 -1.19 12.60 22.69
CA PRO A 81 0.21 12.99 22.89
C PRO A 81 0.88 12.27 24.07
N ASP A 82 0.16 12.10 25.18
CA ASP A 82 0.66 11.42 26.38
C ASP A 82 0.92 9.91 26.19
N GLU A 83 0.28 9.31 25.17
CA GLU A 83 0.47 7.91 24.79
C GLU A 83 1.32 7.77 23.52
N SER A 84 1.93 8.85 23.04
CA SER A 84 2.82 8.80 21.87
C SER A 84 4.27 8.53 22.29
N VAL A 85 5.12 8.20 21.32
CA VAL A 85 6.58 8.15 21.47
C VAL A 85 7.16 9.23 20.57
N ASP A 86 7.71 10.30 21.17
CA ASP A 86 8.21 11.48 20.44
C ASP A 86 7.12 12.13 19.56
N TYR A 87 6.07 12.63 20.23
CA TYR A 87 4.89 13.22 19.57
C TYR A 87 5.27 14.35 18.60
N GLY A 88 4.91 14.21 17.33
CA GLY A 88 5.20 15.15 16.25
C GLY A 88 6.64 15.12 15.72
N GLY A 89 7.51 14.27 16.27
CA GLY A 89 8.93 14.20 15.88
C GLY A 89 9.25 13.08 14.89
N SER A 90 8.49 11.98 14.91
CA SER A 90 8.81 10.78 14.14
C SER A 90 8.20 10.71 12.72
N GLY A 91 7.04 11.34 12.52
CA GLY A 91 6.20 11.18 11.33
C GLY A 91 5.52 9.81 11.19
N ASN A 92 5.67 8.93 12.17
CA ASN A 92 5.00 7.63 12.19
C ASN A 92 3.66 7.75 12.92
N HIS A 93 2.66 6.99 12.49
CA HIS A 93 1.30 7.07 13.05
C HIS A 93 0.80 5.68 13.48
N PHE A 94 0.29 5.58 14.72
CA PHE A 94 -0.47 4.43 15.19
C PHE A 94 -1.90 4.86 15.52
N ILE A 95 -2.87 4.28 14.81
CA ILE A 95 -4.28 4.60 14.92
C ILE A 95 -5.03 3.41 15.51
N GLU A 96 -5.57 3.59 16.70
CA GLU A 96 -6.44 2.65 17.38
C GLU A 96 -7.89 2.91 16.98
N GLY A 97 -8.49 1.97 16.25
CA GLY A 97 -9.88 2.09 15.81
C GLY A 97 -10.26 1.23 14.60
N GLU A 98 -11.51 1.36 14.20
CA GLU A 98 -12.04 0.62 13.06
C GLU A 98 -11.42 1.13 11.75
N ASN A 99 -10.90 0.21 10.95
CA ASN A 99 -10.06 0.54 9.80
C ASN A 99 -10.85 1.14 8.62
N LEU A 100 -12.10 0.73 8.38
CA LEU A 100 -12.92 1.34 7.32
C LEU A 100 -13.24 2.81 7.63
N ALA A 101 -13.64 3.12 8.85
CA ALA A 101 -13.88 4.49 9.31
C ALA A 101 -12.59 5.32 9.26
N THR A 102 -11.47 4.77 9.73
CA THR A 102 -10.15 5.42 9.67
C THR A 102 -9.77 5.75 8.23
N LEU A 103 -9.85 4.78 7.31
CA LEU A 103 -9.54 4.99 5.89
C LEU A 103 -10.40 6.11 5.27
N LYS A 104 -11.67 6.25 5.70
CA LYS A 104 -12.55 7.36 5.26
C LYS A 104 -12.08 8.72 5.76
N THR A 105 -11.61 8.83 7.01
CA THR A 105 -11.06 10.09 7.55
C THR A 105 -9.82 10.55 6.78
N LEU A 106 -8.98 9.60 6.36
CA LEU A 106 -7.72 9.88 5.66
C LEU A 106 -7.90 10.26 4.18
N GLN A 107 -9.08 10.04 3.58
CA GLN A 107 -9.27 10.17 2.13
C GLN A 107 -8.89 11.54 1.56
N ARG A 108 -9.07 12.64 2.29
CA ARG A 108 -8.74 13.98 1.78
C ARG A 108 -7.26 14.32 1.92
N SER A 109 -6.67 13.97 3.06
CA SER A 109 -5.29 14.34 3.39
C SER A 109 -4.24 13.43 2.75
N TYR A 110 -4.56 12.15 2.58
CA TYR A 110 -3.61 11.13 2.13
C TYR A 110 -3.94 10.58 0.74
N GLN A 111 -4.85 11.23 0.00
CA GLN A 111 -5.11 10.86 -1.39
C GLN A 111 -3.81 10.93 -2.20
N GLN A 112 -3.45 9.82 -2.84
CA GLN A 112 -2.22 9.70 -3.62
C GLN A 112 -0.93 10.08 -2.86
N ARG A 113 -0.85 9.78 -1.56
CA ARG A 113 0.37 10.02 -0.74
C ARG A 113 1.07 8.76 -0.25
N ILE A 114 0.37 7.64 -0.20
CA ILE A 114 0.91 6.38 0.30
C ILE A 114 1.73 5.68 -0.80
N LYS A 115 2.98 5.32 -0.51
CA LYS A 115 3.82 4.57 -1.46
C LYS A 115 3.48 3.09 -1.46
N MET A 116 3.38 2.50 -0.27
CA MET A 116 3.18 1.08 -0.12
C MET A 116 2.06 0.80 0.87
N ILE A 117 1.17 -0.12 0.52
CA ILE A 117 0.23 -0.73 1.46
C ILE A 117 0.64 -2.18 1.66
N TYR A 118 0.82 -2.61 2.91
CA TYR A 118 0.94 -4.04 3.23
C TYR A 118 -0.24 -4.45 4.10
N LEU A 119 -0.89 -5.56 3.76
CA LEU A 119 -2.01 -6.09 4.53
C LEU A 119 -1.80 -7.56 4.87
N ASP A 120 -2.18 -7.91 6.09
CA ASP A 120 -2.38 -9.29 6.54
C ASP A 120 -3.82 -9.49 7.05
N PRO A 121 -4.82 -9.48 6.15
CA PRO A 121 -6.22 -9.63 6.53
C PRO A 121 -6.49 -11.03 7.10
N PRO A 122 -7.61 -11.24 7.81
CA PRO A 122 -8.00 -12.58 8.26
C PRO A 122 -8.21 -13.53 7.06
N TYR A 123 -7.71 -14.76 7.14
CA TYR A 123 -7.67 -15.71 6.01
C TYR A 123 -8.96 -16.50 5.79
N ASN A 124 -9.99 -16.27 6.61
CA ASN A 124 -11.26 -17.01 6.57
C ASN A 124 -11.01 -18.53 6.59
N THR A 125 -10.56 -19.05 7.73
CA THR A 125 -10.24 -20.47 7.98
C THR A 125 -11.38 -21.21 8.71
N GLY A 126 -12.51 -20.54 8.98
CA GLY A 126 -13.67 -21.06 9.71
C GLY A 126 -13.58 -20.97 11.25
N SER A 127 -12.37 -20.87 11.81
CA SER A 127 -12.14 -20.70 13.26
C SER A 127 -11.76 -19.29 13.69
N ASP A 128 -11.22 -18.49 12.76
CA ASP A 128 -10.47 -17.28 13.12
C ASP A 128 -11.25 -15.97 12.83
N PHE A 129 -12.54 -16.07 12.47
CA PHE A 129 -13.30 -14.95 11.92
C PHE A 129 -14.68 -14.76 12.57
N ILE A 130 -14.79 -13.76 13.45
CA ILE A 130 -16.07 -13.15 13.87
C ILE A 130 -15.98 -11.66 13.53
N TYR A 131 -16.52 -11.26 12.38
CA TYR A 131 -16.64 -9.85 12.07
C TYR A 131 -18.03 -9.33 12.50
N LYS A 132 -18.04 -8.39 13.46
CA LYS A 132 -19.23 -7.68 13.95
C LYS A 132 -19.51 -6.46 13.07
N ASP A 133 -19.72 -6.66 11.77
CA ASP A 133 -20.39 -5.62 10.98
C ASP A 133 -21.85 -5.67 11.38
N ASP A 134 -22.49 -4.54 11.67
CA ASP A 134 -23.93 -4.53 11.87
C ASP A 134 -24.58 -4.79 10.50
N TYR A 135 -24.88 -6.06 10.25
CA TYR A 135 -25.42 -6.49 8.96
C TYR A 135 -26.83 -5.92 8.77
N SER A 136 -27.21 -5.66 7.52
CA SER A 136 -28.55 -5.25 7.17
C SER A 136 -29.61 -6.22 7.74
N THR A 137 -30.83 -5.72 7.92
CA THR A 137 -31.98 -6.43 8.51
C THR A 137 -32.20 -7.83 7.91
N ALA A 138 -31.90 -8.02 6.62
CA ALA A 138 -32.05 -9.29 5.93
C ALA A 138 -31.05 -10.39 6.38
N ALA A 139 -29.84 -10.02 6.81
CA ALA A 139 -28.88 -10.97 7.39
C ALA A 139 -29.24 -11.28 8.84
N ALA A 140 -29.66 -10.27 9.62
CA ALA A 140 -30.12 -10.47 10.99
C ALA A 140 -31.36 -11.39 11.08
N ASP A 141 -32.27 -11.32 10.09
CA ASP A 141 -33.44 -12.21 10.01
C ASP A 141 -33.04 -13.65 9.65
N TYR A 142 -32.09 -13.85 8.73
CA TYR A 142 -31.52 -15.16 8.41
C TYR A 142 -30.72 -15.77 9.58
N GLU A 143 -29.96 -14.95 10.30
CA GLU A 143 -29.18 -15.35 11.49
C GLU A 143 -30.09 -15.74 12.66
N ARG A 144 -31.27 -15.11 12.80
CA ARG A 144 -32.30 -15.52 13.76
C ARG A 144 -32.99 -16.82 13.35
N GLU A 145 -33.31 -17.00 12.07
CA GLU A 145 -33.94 -18.24 11.57
C GLU A 145 -33.01 -19.46 11.63
N THR A 146 -31.69 -19.27 11.49
CA THR A 146 -30.67 -20.33 11.53
C THR A 146 -30.09 -20.59 12.92
N GLY A 147 -30.48 -19.81 13.94
CA GLY A 147 -30.04 -19.99 15.33
C GLY A 147 -28.62 -19.47 15.63
N GLN A 148 -28.11 -18.55 14.81
CA GLN A 148 -26.75 -17.98 14.89
C GLN A 148 -26.67 -16.68 15.71
N ARG A 149 -27.80 -16.19 16.25
CA ARG A 149 -27.89 -15.07 17.21
C ARG A 149 -28.65 -15.47 18.48
N THR A 150 -28.25 -14.92 19.64
CA THR A 150 -29.04 -15.00 20.88
C THR A 150 -30.31 -14.13 20.77
N ALA A 151 -31.25 -14.34 21.69
CA ALA A 151 -32.43 -13.47 21.84
C ALA A 151 -32.06 -12.01 22.20
N ASP A 152 -30.86 -11.78 22.74
CA ASP A 152 -30.33 -10.47 23.13
C ASP A 152 -29.52 -9.78 22.01
N GLY A 153 -29.35 -10.43 20.85
CA GLY A 153 -28.80 -9.82 19.64
C GLY A 153 -27.33 -10.15 19.33
N ASP A 154 -26.62 -10.84 20.21
CA ASP A 154 -25.22 -11.21 20.01
C ASP A 154 -25.06 -12.37 19.03
N LYS A 155 -24.09 -12.27 18.10
CA LYS A 155 -23.68 -13.38 17.23
C LYS A 155 -23.03 -14.49 18.06
N LEU A 156 -23.47 -15.73 17.83
CA LEU A 156 -23.04 -16.91 18.60
C LEU A 156 -21.95 -17.75 17.91
N VAL A 157 -21.59 -17.47 16.66
CA VAL A 157 -20.73 -18.37 15.86
C VAL A 157 -19.72 -17.58 15.01
N SER A 158 -18.47 -18.08 14.97
CA SER A 158 -17.49 -17.80 13.91
C SER A 158 -18.11 -18.11 12.55
N ASN A 159 -17.79 -17.34 11.49
CA ASN A 159 -18.28 -17.60 10.13
C ASN A 159 -17.84 -19.01 9.70
N PRO A 160 -18.68 -20.05 9.84
CA PRO A 160 -18.23 -21.42 9.64
C PRO A 160 -18.22 -21.72 8.13
N GLU A 161 -17.30 -22.57 7.66
CA GLU A 161 -17.23 -22.97 6.23
C GLU A 161 -18.57 -23.51 5.69
N THR A 162 -19.43 -24.04 6.58
CA THR A 162 -20.76 -24.54 6.25
C THR A 162 -21.80 -23.44 5.98
N ASN A 163 -21.46 -22.16 6.21
CA ASN A 163 -22.36 -21.03 5.96
C ASN A 163 -22.45 -20.73 4.46
N GLY A 164 -23.68 -20.63 3.95
CA GLY A 164 -23.94 -20.29 2.54
C GLY A 164 -23.43 -18.90 2.13
N ARG A 165 -23.04 -18.04 3.09
CA ARG A 165 -22.44 -16.72 2.86
C ARG A 165 -20.95 -16.63 3.19
N TYR A 166 -20.29 -17.75 3.46
CA TYR A 166 -18.92 -17.82 3.95
C TYR A 166 -17.93 -16.88 3.24
N HIS A 167 -17.81 -16.98 1.92
CA HIS A 167 -16.95 -16.09 1.11
C HIS A 167 -17.56 -14.70 0.87
N SER A 168 -18.89 -14.61 0.83
CA SER A 168 -19.60 -13.34 0.57
C SER A 168 -19.40 -12.34 1.72
N ASP A 169 -19.33 -12.81 2.95
CA ASP A 169 -19.10 -11.96 4.12
C ASP A 169 -17.66 -11.41 4.12
N TRP A 170 -16.67 -12.25 3.80
CA TRP A 170 -15.27 -11.82 3.66
C TRP A 170 -15.08 -10.82 2.52
N LEU A 171 -15.67 -11.07 1.35
CA LEU A 171 -15.65 -10.15 0.21
C LEU A 171 -16.30 -8.80 0.55
N SER A 172 -17.43 -8.82 1.27
CA SER A 172 -18.14 -7.60 1.67
C SER A 172 -17.35 -6.75 2.68
N MET A 173 -16.53 -7.40 3.51
CA MET A 173 -15.61 -6.73 4.43
C MET A 173 -14.39 -6.15 3.68
N MET A 174 -13.76 -6.93 2.80
CA MET A 174 -12.53 -6.50 2.12
C MET A 174 -12.77 -5.45 1.03
N TYR A 175 -13.87 -5.54 0.27
CA TYR A 175 -14.16 -4.63 -0.85
C TYR A 175 -14.01 -3.13 -0.50
N PRO A 176 -14.73 -2.58 0.51
CA PRO A 176 -14.67 -1.15 0.78
C PRO A 176 -13.29 -0.71 1.26
N ARG A 177 -12.56 -1.55 1.98
CA ARG A 177 -11.21 -1.27 2.49
C ARG A 177 -10.19 -1.21 1.38
N LEU A 178 -10.19 -2.21 0.49
CA LEU A 178 -9.30 -2.24 -0.66
C LEU A 178 -9.60 -1.10 -1.64
N PHE A 179 -10.88 -0.76 -1.81
CA PHE A 179 -11.31 0.37 -2.64
C PHE A 179 -10.77 1.70 -2.10
N LEU A 180 -10.94 1.97 -0.80
CA LEU A 180 -10.43 3.19 -0.17
C LEU A 180 -8.90 3.22 -0.11
N GLY A 181 -8.26 2.08 0.15
CA GLY A 181 -6.80 1.95 0.10
C GLY A 181 -6.21 2.33 -1.25
N ARG A 182 -6.87 1.94 -2.36
CA ARG A 182 -6.45 2.33 -3.72
C ARG A 182 -6.42 3.85 -3.93
N ASN A 183 -7.32 4.60 -3.30
CA ASN A 183 -7.36 6.06 -3.42
C ASN A 183 -6.18 6.74 -2.71
N LEU A 184 -5.68 6.12 -1.64
CA LEU A 184 -4.56 6.64 -0.86
C LEU A 184 -3.21 6.40 -1.54
N LEU A 185 -3.10 5.35 -2.38
CA LEU A 185 -1.88 5.05 -3.11
C LEU A 185 -1.49 6.14 -4.12
N ARG A 186 -0.22 6.55 -4.07
CA ARG A 186 0.45 7.31 -5.12
C ARG A 186 0.36 6.58 -6.46
N ASN A 187 0.53 7.31 -7.56
CA ASN A 187 0.53 6.71 -8.89
C ASN A 187 1.64 5.66 -9.05
N ASP A 188 2.81 5.90 -8.46
CA ASP A 188 3.94 4.97 -8.39
C ASP A 188 3.89 4.05 -7.16
N GLY A 189 2.72 3.89 -6.53
CA GLY A 189 2.53 3.07 -5.34
C GLY A 189 2.02 1.66 -5.63
N ALA A 190 2.18 0.76 -4.66
CA ALA A 190 1.73 -0.63 -4.74
C ALA A 190 1.14 -1.16 -3.43
N ILE A 191 0.28 -2.17 -3.55
CA ILE A 191 -0.32 -2.90 -2.43
C ILE A 191 0.12 -4.36 -2.46
N PHE A 192 0.45 -4.87 -1.27
CA PHE A 192 0.88 -6.23 -1.00
C PHE A 192 -0.09 -6.85 0.00
N VAL A 193 -0.76 -7.94 -0.38
CA VAL A 193 -1.76 -8.58 0.48
C VAL A 193 -1.39 -10.02 0.72
N SER A 194 -1.12 -10.36 1.99
CA SER A 194 -0.89 -11.74 2.40
C SER A 194 -2.19 -12.51 2.46
N ILE A 195 -2.19 -13.74 1.95
CA ILE A 195 -3.38 -14.59 1.94
C ILE A 195 -2.96 -16.06 1.87
N ASP A 196 -3.79 -16.94 2.40
CA ASP A 196 -3.65 -18.38 2.19
C ASP A 196 -4.55 -18.87 1.04
N HIS A 197 -4.58 -20.19 0.87
CA HIS A 197 -5.36 -20.83 -0.18
C HIS A 197 -6.89 -20.67 -0.09
N ASN A 198 -7.47 -20.31 1.05
CA ASN A 198 -8.93 -20.28 1.23
C ASN A 198 -9.56 -19.15 0.43
N GLU A 199 -8.96 -17.95 0.49
CA GLU A 199 -9.48 -16.74 -0.15
C GLU A 199 -8.57 -16.23 -1.28
N TYR A 200 -7.48 -16.92 -1.61
CA TYR A 200 -6.54 -16.50 -2.68
C TYR A 200 -7.25 -16.13 -3.98
N HIS A 201 -8.12 -17.01 -4.49
CA HIS A 201 -8.81 -16.77 -5.76
C HIS A 201 -9.83 -15.63 -5.66
N ASN A 202 -10.55 -15.54 -4.54
CA ASN A 202 -11.54 -14.50 -4.30
C ASN A 202 -10.88 -13.12 -4.16
N LEU A 203 -9.79 -13.03 -3.39
CA LEU A 203 -8.95 -11.83 -3.31
C LEU A 203 -8.42 -11.45 -4.69
N ARG A 204 -7.91 -12.40 -5.46
CA ARG A 204 -7.32 -12.12 -6.78
C ARG A 204 -8.36 -11.52 -7.73
N HIS A 205 -9.59 -12.05 -7.77
CA HIS A 205 -10.67 -11.45 -8.57
C HIS A 205 -11.18 -10.12 -8.01
N LEU A 206 -11.25 -9.97 -6.69
CA LEU A 206 -11.62 -8.71 -6.04
C LEU A 206 -10.64 -7.59 -6.39
N MET A 207 -9.33 -7.91 -6.39
CA MET A 207 -8.28 -6.96 -6.74
C MET A 207 -8.29 -6.61 -8.22
N ASP A 208 -8.62 -7.54 -9.13
CA ASP A 208 -8.83 -7.20 -10.57
C ASP A 208 -9.93 -6.16 -10.75
N GLU A 209 -11.05 -6.33 -10.02
CA GLU A 209 -12.15 -5.40 -10.14
C GLU A 209 -11.79 -4.01 -9.60
N ILE A 210 -11.03 -3.93 -8.51
CA ILE A 210 -10.71 -2.65 -7.85
C ILE A 210 -9.50 -1.96 -8.51
N TYR A 211 -8.42 -2.69 -8.76
CA TYR A 211 -7.15 -2.16 -9.27
C TYR A 211 -7.04 -2.23 -10.80
N GLY A 212 -7.78 -3.13 -11.44
CA GLY A 212 -7.65 -3.46 -12.86
C GLY A 212 -6.65 -4.59 -13.07
N GLU A 213 -7.00 -5.54 -13.94
CA GLU A 213 -6.19 -6.73 -14.22
C GLU A 213 -4.80 -6.38 -14.78
N ASP A 214 -4.70 -5.32 -15.60
CA ASP A 214 -3.43 -4.82 -16.16
C ASP A 214 -2.45 -4.32 -15.08
N ASN A 215 -2.94 -4.02 -13.87
CA ASN A 215 -2.13 -3.56 -12.74
C ASN A 215 -1.70 -4.70 -11.80
N TYR A 216 -1.93 -5.96 -12.18
CA TYR A 216 -1.37 -7.09 -11.47
C TYR A 216 0.13 -7.19 -11.74
N VAL A 217 0.94 -7.10 -10.67
CA VAL A 217 2.40 -7.17 -10.77
C VAL A 217 2.87 -8.63 -10.67
N GLY A 218 2.34 -9.38 -9.71
CA GLY A 218 2.75 -10.74 -9.45
C GLY A 218 2.25 -11.26 -8.10
N THR A 219 2.57 -12.52 -7.81
CA THR A 219 2.29 -13.15 -6.52
C THR A 219 3.57 -13.79 -6.01
N PHE A 220 4.02 -13.37 -4.83
CA PHE A 220 5.08 -14.09 -4.12
C PHE A 220 4.52 -15.35 -3.49
N VAL A 221 5.28 -16.45 -3.57
CA VAL A 221 5.02 -17.69 -2.83
C VAL A 221 5.97 -17.73 -1.65
N TRP A 222 5.42 -17.61 -0.44
CA TRP A 222 6.19 -17.58 0.79
C TRP A 222 6.06 -18.89 1.54
N LYS A 223 7.19 -19.56 1.79
CA LYS A 223 7.21 -20.79 2.58
C LYS A 223 7.16 -20.45 4.08
N ARG A 224 5.98 -20.62 4.67
CA ARG A 224 5.68 -20.23 6.06
C ARG A 224 6.11 -21.26 7.11
N ARG A 225 6.22 -22.54 6.73
CA ARG A 225 6.54 -23.64 7.64
C ARG A 225 7.28 -24.78 6.96
N THR A 226 7.82 -25.69 7.75
CA THR A 226 8.28 -27.00 7.28
C THR A 226 7.10 -27.96 7.07
N PRO A 227 7.20 -28.94 6.15
CA PRO A 227 6.16 -29.94 5.96
C PRO A 227 5.73 -30.65 7.24
N ASP A 228 4.42 -30.74 7.47
CA ASP A 228 3.88 -31.47 8.62
C ASP A 228 3.91 -32.98 8.33
N ALA A 229 4.85 -33.67 8.96
CA ALA A 229 5.01 -35.12 8.85
C ALA A 229 3.78 -35.92 9.34
N ARG A 230 2.85 -35.28 10.06
CA ARG A 230 1.59 -35.89 10.52
C ARG A 230 0.49 -35.82 9.48
N ASN A 231 0.69 -35.07 8.39
CA ASN A 231 -0.29 -34.97 7.32
C ASN A 231 -0.36 -36.30 6.56
N SER A 232 -1.46 -37.03 6.76
CA SER A 232 -1.71 -38.34 6.18
C SER A 232 -2.06 -38.30 4.68
N GLY A 233 -2.29 -37.11 4.11
CA GLY A 233 -2.71 -36.89 2.73
C GLY A 233 -1.59 -36.91 1.69
N GLY A 234 -0.34 -37.13 2.08
CA GLY A 234 0.81 -37.19 1.16
C GLY A 234 1.26 -35.85 0.56
N MET A 235 0.55 -34.76 0.83
CA MET A 235 0.88 -33.40 0.42
C MET A 235 0.62 -32.42 1.58
N SER A 236 1.66 -31.72 2.01
CA SER A 236 1.58 -30.67 3.04
C SER A 236 1.50 -29.30 2.38
N ILE A 237 0.53 -28.47 2.80
CA ILE A 237 0.41 -27.08 2.35
C ILE A 237 1.22 -26.22 3.31
N ASP A 238 2.41 -25.81 2.86
CA ASP A 238 3.44 -25.18 3.70
C ASP A 238 3.81 -23.77 3.26
N HIS A 239 3.07 -23.24 2.29
CA HIS A 239 3.25 -21.90 1.76
C HIS A 239 1.95 -21.10 1.85
N GLU A 240 2.14 -19.79 1.81
CA GLU A 240 1.12 -18.74 1.67
C GLU A 240 1.53 -17.84 0.50
N TYR A 241 0.66 -16.89 0.16
CA TYR A 241 0.83 -16.01 -0.98
C TYR A 241 0.91 -14.55 -0.52
N VAL A 242 1.68 -13.73 -1.22
CA VAL A 242 1.60 -12.27 -1.15
C VAL A 242 1.26 -11.75 -2.54
N VAL A 243 0.02 -11.31 -2.72
CA VAL A 243 -0.49 -10.79 -4.00
C VAL A 243 -0.12 -9.32 -4.13
N VAL A 244 0.44 -8.93 -5.27
CA VAL A 244 0.94 -7.57 -5.52
C VAL A 244 0.21 -6.91 -6.67
N TYR A 245 -0.32 -5.72 -6.40
CA TYR A 245 -0.89 -4.82 -7.41
C TYR A 245 -0.27 -3.45 -7.33
N GLN A 246 -0.05 -2.84 -8.48
CA GLN A 246 0.35 -1.44 -8.58
C GLN A 246 -0.86 -0.52 -8.73
N ARG A 247 -0.69 0.77 -8.44
CA ARG A 247 -1.72 1.78 -8.70
C ARG A 247 -1.79 2.16 -10.18
N SER A 248 -0.65 2.25 -10.84
CA SER A 248 -0.46 2.42 -12.29
C SER A 248 0.86 1.78 -12.72
N ASP A 249 1.14 1.83 -14.02
CA ASP A 249 2.41 1.38 -14.65
C ASP A 249 3.65 2.20 -14.26
N ALA A 250 3.51 3.18 -13.36
CA ALA A 250 4.62 3.96 -12.82
C ALA A 250 5.32 3.30 -11.64
N PHE A 251 4.75 2.24 -11.06
CA PHE A 251 5.40 1.51 -9.98
C PHE A 251 6.58 0.71 -10.51
N GLU A 252 7.73 0.86 -9.84
CA GLU A 252 8.92 0.07 -10.12
C GLU A 252 9.34 -0.69 -8.86
N MET A 253 9.38 -2.02 -8.96
CA MET A 253 10.01 -2.84 -7.93
C MET A 253 11.52 -2.84 -8.18
N ARG A 254 12.30 -2.21 -7.28
CA ARG A 254 13.74 -1.98 -7.48
C ARG A 254 14.49 -3.27 -7.81
N GLY A 255 14.19 -4.35 -7.11
CA GLY A 255 14.94 -5.59 -7.22
C GLY A 255 16.35 -5.51 -6.62
N VAL A 256 17.25 -6.39 -7.06
CA VAL A 256 18.61 -6.51 -6.50
C VAL A 256 19.61 -5.78 -7.39
N GLU A 257 20.44 -4.90 -6.84
CA GLU A 257 21.45 -4.19 -7.61
C GLU A 257 22.49 -5.16 -8.19
N LYS A 258 22.92 -4.92 -9.42
CA LYS A 258 23.95 -5.73 -10.08
C LYS A 258 25.33 -5.41 -9.54
N SER A 259 26.09 -6.43 -9.15
CA SER A 259 27.55 -6.29 -9.02
C SER A 259 28.16 -5.95 -10.37
N PHE A 260 29.12 -5.02 -10.35
CA PHE A 260 30.03 -4.81 -11.47
C PHE A 260 31.49 -5.15 -11.12
N ASP A 261 31.75 -5.79 -9.99
CA ASP A 261 33.13 -6.04 -9.49
C ASP A 261 33.95 -6.93 -10.44
N ASN A 262 33.27 -7.81 -11.18
CA ASN A 262 33.90 -8.69 -12.16
C ASN A 262 34.18 -8.01 -13.51
N TYR A 263 33.70 -6.78 -13.73
CA TYR A 263 33.93 -6.05 -14.97
C TYR A 263 35.33 -5.44 -14.95
N THR A 264 36.16 -5.83 -15.91
CA THR A 264 37.53 -5.35 -16.05
C THR A 264 37.79 -4.88 -17.48
N ASN A 265 38.84 -4.09 -17.71
CA ASN A 265 39.23 -3.66 -19.04
C ASN A 265 40.68 -4.08 -19.34
N PRO A 266 40.95 -5.40 -19.49
CA PRO A 266 42.32 -5.91 -19.60
C PRO A 266 43.00 -5.56 -20.94
N ASP A 267 42.22 -5.16 -21.94
CA ASP A 267 42.66 -4.90 -23.32
C ASP A 267 42.53 -3.43 -23.74
N ASP A 268 42.36 -2.52 -22.76
CA ASP A 268 42.20 -1.07 -22.98
C ASP A 268 41.11 -0.72 -24.01
N ASP A 269 40.02 -1.49 -24.04
CA ASP A 269 38.90 -1.27 -24.94
C ASP A 269 38.27 0.13 -24.69
N PRO A 270 38.09 0.98 -25.71
CA PRO A 270 37.57 2.34 -25.53
C PRO A 270 36.13 2.39 -24.99
N ARG A 271 35.39 1.27 -25.02
CA ARG A 271 34.03 1.17 -24.45
C ARG A 271 34.04 0.94 -22.94
N GLY A 272 35.21 0.69 -22.34
CA GLY A 272 35.36 0.53 -20.89
C GLY A 272 35.24 -0.91 -20.39
N PRO A 273 35.03 -1.11 -19.08
CA PRO A 273 35.03 -2.43 -18.45
C PRO A 273 33.99 -3.39 -19.03
N TRP A 274 34.36 -4.66 -19.17
CA TRP A 274 33.52 -5.72 -19.72
C TRP A 274 33.71 -7.07 -19.02
N VAL A 275 32.77 -7.98 -19.26
CA VAL A 275 32.87 -9.41 -18.89
C VAL A 275 32.59 -10.30 -20.09
N ALA A 276 33.14 -11.51 -20.10
CA ALA A 276 32.91 -12.47 -21.17
C ALA A 276 31.51 -13.10 -21.06
N GLY A 277 30.67 -12.86 -22.06
CA GLY A 277 29.34 -13.44 -22.22
C GLY A 277 29.32 -14.63 -23.18
N ASP A 278 28.33 -15.52 -23.00
CA ASP A 278 28.13 -16.68 -23.87
C ASP A 278 27.58 -16.28 -25.25
N LEU A 279 28.33 -16.59 -26.31
CA LEU A 279 27.94 -16.32 -27.68
C LEU A 279 26.95 -17.35 -28.24
N LYS A 280 26.69 -18.43 -27.51
CA LYS A 280 25.73 -19.47 -27.87
C LYS A 280 24.34 -19.20 -27.29
N ASN A 281 23.37 -19.82 -27.95
CA ASN A 281 21.96 -19.83 -27.64
C ASN A 281 21.51 -21.29 -27.53
N SER A 282 20.62 -21.64 -26.60
CA SER A 282 20.11 -23.01 -26.42
C SER A 282 19.08 -23.45 -27.48
N ARG A 283 18.95 -22.72 -28.59
CA ARG A 283 18.04 -23.04 -29.70
C ARG A 283 18.74 -23.86 -30.77
N THR A 284 17.98 -24.74 -31.40
CA THR A 284 18.44 -25.56 -32.52
C THR A 284 18.48 -24.79 -33.83
N LYS A 285 19.19 -25.33 -34.83
CA LYS A 285 19.24 -24.78 -36.18
C LYS A 285 17.85 -24.63 -36.83
N ASP A 286 16.92 -25.52 -36.50
CA ASP A 286 15.58 -25.53 -37.11
C ASP A 286 14.70 -24.43 -36.49
N GLU A 287 14.90 -24.10 -35.21
CA GLU A 287 14.21 -22.99 -34.53
C GLU A 287 14.75 -21.60 -34.92
N ARG A 288 16.04 -21.52 -35.28
CA ARG A 288 16.76 -20.27 -35.58
C ARG A 288 17.76 -20.45 -36.73
N PRO A 289 17.28 -20.70 -37.97
CA PRO A 289 18.15 -21.01 -39.10
C PRO A 289 19.10 -19.87 -39.49
N THR A 290 18.70 -18.62 -39.26
CA THR A 290 19.52 -17.42 -39.54
C THR A 290 20.68 -17.22 -38.56
N MET A 291 20.75 -18.02 -37.49
CA MET A 291 21.80 -17.99 -36.47
C MET A 291 22.78 -19.16 -36.60
N PHE A 292 22.60 -20.03 -37.60
CA PHE A 292 23.43 -21.19 -37.87
C PHE A 292 24.36 -20.92 -39.06
N TYR A 293 25.53 -20.36 -38.78
CA TYR A 293 26.55 -20.01 -39.77
C TYR A 293 27.95 -20.15 -39.16
N GLU A 294 28.96 -20.27 -40.01
CA GLU A 294 30.36 -20.35 -39.59
C GLU A 294 30.90 -18.95 -39.24
N ILE A 295 31.76 -18.87 -38.23
CA ILE A 295 32.51 -17.64 -37.90
C ILE A 295 34.00 -17.91 -38.02
N THR A 296 34.76 -16.93 -38.52
CA THR A 296 36.21 -17.06 -38.68
C THR A 296 36.90 -15.99 -37.86
N ASP A 297 37.90 -16.40 -37.08
CA ASP A 297 38.78 -15.50 -36.38
C ASP A 297 39.69 -14.78 -37.39
N PRO A 298 39.64 -13.43 -37.47
CA PRO A 298 40.44 -12.68 -38.43
C PRO A 298 41.94 -12.70 -38.14
N GLU A 299 42.37 -12.99 -36.91
CA GLU A 299 43.79 -13.00 -36.54
C GLU A 299 44.46 -14.35 -36.86
N THR A 300 43.82 -15.45 -36.47
CA THR A 300 44.38 -16.80 -36.66
C THR A 300 43.92 -17.45 -37.96
N GLY A 301 42.82 -16.98 -38.55
CA GLY A 301 42.16 -17.63 -39.69
C GLY A 301 41.39 -18.90 -39.33
N HIS A 302 41.26 -19.23 -38.04
CA HIS A 302 40.54 -20.41 -37.58
C HIS A 302 39.02 -20.24 -37.72
N THR A 303 38.35 -21.26 -38.27
CA THR A 303 36.89 -21.25 -38.49
C THR A 303 36.18 -22.09 -37.43
N TYR A 304 35.24 -21.48 -36.72
CA TYR A 304 34.40 -22.13 -35.72
C TYR A 304 33.07 -22.54 -36.32
N GLN A 305 32.75 -23.82 -36.15
CA GLN A 305 31.51 -24.43 -36.63
C GLN A 305 30.38 -24.19 -35.62
N PRO A 306 29.18 -23.81 -36.09
CA PRO A 306 28.01 -23.70 -35.22
C PRO A 306 27.53 -25.09 -34.76
N ASP A 307 27.03 -25.19 -33.53
CA ASP A 307 26.41 -26.41 -33.03
C ASP A 307 24.93 -26.47 -33.50
N PRO A 308 24.48 -27.54 -34.19
CA PRO A 308 23.10 -27.66 -34.64
C PRO A 308 22.07 -27.68 -33.50
N ASN A 309 22.49 -27.98 -32.27
CA ASN A 309 21.67 -27.97 -31.07
C ASN A 309 21.83 -26.70 -30.22
N SER A 310 22.80 -25.86 -30.56
CA SER A 310 23.07 -24.60 -29.84
C SER A 310 23.72 -23.58 -30.78
N VAL A 311 22.86 -22.88 -31.52
CA VAL A 311 23.28 -21.89 -32.52
C VAL A 311 23.85 -20.62 -31.89
N TRP A 312 24.38 -19.70 -32.70
CA TRP A 312 24.86 -18.42 -32.20
C TRP A 312 23.73 -17.53 -31.66
N ARG A 313 24.06 -16.61 -30.76
CA ARG A 313 23.10 -15.66 -30.19
C ARG A 313 22.78 -14.49 -31.15
N LEU A 314 23.68 -14.20 -32.09
CA LEU A 314 23.59 -13.08 -33.01
C LEU A 314 23.26 -13.56 -34.44
N GLY A 315 22.59 -12.72 -35.23
CA GLY A 315 22.47 -12.94 -36.67
C GLY A 315 23.80 -12.68 -37.39
N GLU A 316 23.98 -13.25 -38.58
CA GLU A 316 25.25 -13.23 -39.32
C GLU A 316 25.82 -11.82 -39.53
N GLU A 317 24.98 -10.87 -39.92
CA GLU A 317 25.40 -9.48 -40.16
C GLU A 317 25.89 -8.80 -38.87
N THR A 318 25.13 -8.93 -37.78
CA THR A 318 25.49 -8.36 -36.47
C THR A 318 26.76 -9.01 -35.92
N MET A 319 26.94 -10.32 -36.15
CA MET A 319 28.16 -11.02 -35.75
C MET A 319 29.38 -10.49 -36.50
N ARG A 320 29.28 -10.29 -37.82
CA ARG A 320 30.37 -9.70 -38.60
C ARG A 320 30.76 -8.32 -38.08
N GLN A 321 29.77 -7.46 -37.85
CA GLN A 321 29.99 -6.16 -37.23
C GLN A 321 30.69 -6.29 -35.87
N TYR A 322 30.26 -7.22 -35.02
CA TYR A 322 30.84 -7.41 -33.69
C TYR A 322 32.28 -7.93 -33.75
N ILE A 323 32.61 -8.76 -34.74
CA ILE A 323 33.99 -9.21 -35.00
C ILE A 323 34.86 -8.02 -35.42
N GLU A 324 34.40 -7.21 -36.38
CA GLU A 324 35.11 -6.02 -36.86
C GLU A 324 35.34 -4.98 -35.75
N GLU A 325 34.36 -4.82 -34.86
CA GLU A 325 34.43 -3.94 -33.71
C GLU A 325 35.23 -4.52 -32.52
N GLY A 326 35.82 -5.72 -32.65
CA GLY A 326 36.57 -6.37 -31.57
C GLY A 326 35.73 -6.74 -30.33
N ARG A 327 34.42 -6.97 -30.52
CA ARG A 327 33.49 -7.39 -29.47
C ARG A 327 33.48 -8.90 -29.25
N ILE A 328 34.03 -9.69 -30.17
CA ILE A 328 34.12 -11.15 -30.06
C ILE A 328 35.51 -11.53 -29.56
N LEU A 329 35.53 -12.37 -28.52
CA LEU A 329 36.73 -12.96 -27.94
C LEU A 329 36.91 -14.35 -28.52
N PHE A 330 37.96 -14.54 -29.30
CA PHE A 330 38.36 -15.83 -29.81
C PHE A 330 39.36 -16.51 -28.85
N PRO A 331 39.24 -17.82 -28.59
CA PRO A 331 40.21 -18.56 -27.78
C PRO A 331 41.59 -18.63 -28.44
N ASP A 332 42.65 -18.41 -27.66
CA ASP A 332 44.05 -18.42 -28.12
C ASP A 332 44.50 -19.75 -28.76
N ASP A 333 43.89 -20.87 -28.36
CA ASP A 333 44.25 -22.23 -28.79
C ASP A 333 43.39 -22.79 -29.93
N GLY A 334 42.35 -22.06 -30.36
CA GLY A 334 41.41 -22.52 -31.38
C GLY A 334 40.41 -23.60 -30.93
N GLU A 335 40.56 -24.18 -29.74
CA GLU A 335 39.73 -25.30 -29.26
C GLU A 335 38.59 -24.84 -28.34
N GLY A 336 38.65 -23.63 -27.80
CA GLY A 336 37.58 -23.04 -27.00
C GLY A 336 36.34 -22.59 -27.78
N VAL A 337 35.31 -22.15 -27.06
CA VAL A 337 34.12 -21.51 -27.65
C VAL A 337 34.31 -19.99 -27.65
N PRO A 338 34.13 -19.30 -28.80
CA PRO A 338 34.15 -17.85 -28.85
C PRO A 338 33.10 -17.23 -27.93
N LYS A 339 33.47 -16.13 -27.28
CA LYS A 339 32.62 -15.37 -26.36
C LYS A 339 32.41 -13.96 -26.88
N PHE A 340 31.45 -13.23 -26.33
CA PHE A 340 31.32 -11.79 -26.62
C PHE A 340 31.57 -10.95 -25.40
N LYS A 341 32.15 -9.76 -25.59
CA LYS A 341 32.31 -8.77 -24.53
C LYS A 341 30.96 -8.15 -24.20
N ARG A 342 30.58 -8.22 -22.91
CA ARG A 342 29.43 -7.51 -22.36
C ARG A 342 29.95 -6.29 -21.61
N PHE A 343 29.78 -5.10 -22.18
CA PHE A 343 30.27 -3.86 -21.58
C PHE A 343 29.36 -3.37 -20.47
N GLN A 344 29.95 -2.80 -19.43
CA GLN A 344 29.23 -2.27 -18.26
C GLN A 344 28.30 -1.12 -18.63
N ASN A 345 28.75 -0.22 -19.50
CA ASN A 345 28.00 0.96 -19.94
C ASN A 345 26.85 0.66 -20.91
N GLU A 346 26.76 -0.58 -21.42
CA GLU A 346 25.69 -1.04 -22.32
C GLU A 346 24.57 -1.77 -21.56
N ILE A 347 24.62 -1.79 -20.22
CA ILE A 347 23.64 -2.48 -19.38
C ILE A 347 22.43 -1.57 -19.16
N GLU A 348 21.29 -1.98 -19.70
CA GLU A 348 20.05 -1.19 -19.71
C GLU A 348 19.44 -0.95 -18.32
N SER A 349 19.57 -1.91 -17.40
CA SER A 349 19.05 -1.80 -16.03
C SER A 349 20.14 -2.11 -15.03
N ARG A 350 20.27 -1.28 -14.00
CA ARG A 350 21.19 -1.52 -12.87
C ARG A 350 20.73 -2.63 -11.93
N TYR A 351 19.46 -3.04 -12.03
CA TYR A 351 18.87 -4.01 -11.12
C TYR A 351 18.52 -5.33 -11.82
N LYS A 352 18.51 -6.42 -11.06
CA LYS A 352 17.98 -7.73 -11.43
C LYS A 352 16.57 -7.86 -10.82
N PRO A 353 15.58 -8.35 -11.58
CA PRO A 353 14.24 -8.56 -11.04
C PRO A 353 14.27 -9.63 -9.94
N LEU A 354 13.41 -9.47 -8.94
CA LEU A 354 13.24 -10.46 -7.89
C LEU A 354 12.46 -11.68 -8.38
N SER A 355 12.82 -12.83 -7.85
CA SER A 355 12.06 -14.07 -7.98
C SER A 355 10.77 -13.95 -7.18
N SER A 356 9.66 -14.38 -7.78
CA SER A 356 8.39 -14.55 -7.07
C SER A 356 8.41 -15.72 -6.08
N TRP A 357 9.46 -16.54 -6.08
CA TRP A 357 9.67 -17.57 -5.08
C TRP A 357 10.49 -17.02 -3.91
N ILE A 358 9.92 -17.05 -2.70
CA ILE A 358 10.62 -16.67 -1.48
C ILE A 358 11.13 -17.95 -0.79
N GLU A 359 12.45 -18.05 -0.66
CA GLU A 359 13.08 -19.14 0.06
C GLU A 359 13.12 -18.85 1.57
N THR A 360 13.22 -19.93 2.33
CA THR A 360 13.39 -19.85 3.78
C THR A 360 14.83 -20.16 4.14
N THR A 361 15.45 -19.32 4.97
CA THR A 361 16.70 -19.62 5.66
C THR A 361 16.44 -20.14 7.08
N THR A 362 17.24 -21.11 7.51
CA THR A 362 17.05 -21.82 8.78
C THR A 362 17.83 -21.24 9.96
N THR A 363 18.81 -20.36 9.71
CA THR A 363 19.59 -19.70 10.76
C THR A 363 19.76 -18.21 10.46
N ASP A 364 19.86 -17.38 11.51
CA ASP A 364 20.08 -15.93 11.40
C ASP A 364 21.48 -15.62 10.81
N GLU A 365 22.47 -16.48 11.06
CA GLU A 365 23.82 -16.40 10.47
C GLU A 365 23.80 -16.60 8.94
N ASP A 366 22.88 -17.41 8.40
CA ASP A 366 22.72 -17.57 6.95
C ASP A 366 22.19 -16.29 6.29
N ILE A 367 21.48 -15.41 7.01
CA ILE A 367 20.84 -14.21 6.42
C ILE A 367 21.89 -13.15 6.05
N GLU A 368 22.88 -12.90 6.91
CA GLU A 368 23.97 -11.94 6.65
C GLU A 368 25.01 -12.51 5.65
N LEU A 369 25.24 -13.82 5.66
CA LEU A 369 26.20 -14.48 4.77
C LEU A 369 25.82 -14.42 3.28
N PHE A 370 24.55 -14.14 2.95
CA PHE A 370 24.05 -14.14 1.58
C PHE A 370 23.67 -12.76 1.02
N GLU A 371 23.73 -11.68 1.81
CA GLU A 371 23.62 -10.32 1.25
C GLU A 371 24.86 -9.98 0.39
N ASP A 372 26.04 -10.45 0.79
CA ASP A 372 27.28 -10.32 0.01
C ASP A 372 27.41 -11.35 -1.13
N ALA A 373 26.50 -12.33 -1.23
CA ALA A 373 26.48 -13.31 -2.31
C ALA A 373 25.72 -12.74 -3.53
N PHE A 374 26.36 -11.75 -4.17
CA PHE A 374 26.01 -10.87 -5.31
C PHE A 374 25.20 -11.41 -6.54
N ASP A 375 24.52 -12.54 -6.47
CA ASP A 375 23.81 -13.14 -7.62
C ASP A 375 22.46 -13.80 -7.32
N ARG A 376 21.95 -13.75 -6.08
CA ARG A 376 20.61 -14.30 -5.79
C ARG A 376 19.53 -13.25 -5.97
N THR A 377 18.66 -13.47 -6.96
CA THR A 377 17.40 -12.73 -7.12
C THR A 377 16.27 -13.26 -6.23
N VAL A 378 16.58 -14.19 -5.33
CA VAL A 378 15.61 -14.89 -4.48
C VAL A 378 15.62 -14.26 -3.09
N LEU A 379 14.46 -13.77 -2.63
CA LEU A 379 14.31 -13.32 -1.26
C LEU A 379 14.42 -14.52 -0.32
N GLN A 380 15.24 -14.38 0.72
CA GLN A 380 15.34 -15.37 1.79
C GLN A 380 14.70 -14.79 3.04
N THR A 381 13.77 -15.50 3.68
CA THR A 381 13.02 -14.97 4.83
C THR A 381 12.81 -15.99 5.94
N GLY A 382 12.52 -15.50 7.15
CA GLY A 382 12.07 -16.33 8.26
C GLY A 382 10.70 -16.99 8.03
N MET A 383 10.44 -18.09 8.76
CA MET A 383 9.12 -18.76 8.84
C MET A 383 8.24 -18.14 9.92
N THR A 384 6.95 -18.50 9.97
CA THR A 384 6.04 -18.12 11.07
C THR A 384 6.63 -18.48 12.44
N GLY A 385 7.27 -19.64 12.56
CA GLY A 385 7.92 -20.06 13.82
C GLY A 385 9.14 -19.22 14.22
N THR A 386 9.77 -18.49 13.28
CA THR A 386 10.81 -17.49 13.59
C THR A 386 10.16 -16.22 14.14
N ALA A 387 9.11 -15.72 13.47
CA ALA A 387 8.35 -14.56 13.93
C ALA A 387 7.79 -14.73 15.35
N THR A 388 7.25 -15.91 15.68
CA THR A 388 6.78 -16.21 17.05
C THR A 388 7.91 -16.17 18.07
N ARG A 389 9.12 -16.60 17.70
CA ARG A 389 10.29 -16.59 18.61
C ARG A 389 10.82 -15.18 18.83
N GLU A 390 10.94 -14.40 17.76
CA GLU A 390 11.33 -12.99 17.80
C GLU A 390 10.38 -12.20 18.71
N LEU A 391 9.07 -12.28 18.46
CA LEU A 391 8.08 -11.58 19.27
C LEU A 391 8.09 -12.04 20.73
N LYS A 392 8.26 -13.35 20.97
CA LYS A 392 8.39 -13.88 22.33
C LYS A 392 9.65 -13.39 23.03
N SER A 393 10.74 -13.21 22.30
CA SER A 393 11.98 -12.65 22.86
C SER A 393 11.78 -11.21 23.27
N LEU A 394 11.08 -10.43 22.43
CA LEU A 394 10.79 -9.02 22.66
C LEU A 394 9.88 -8.81 23.89
N PHE A 395 8.81 -9.59 24.01
CA PHE A 395 7.84 -9.45 25.12
C PHE A 395 8.25 -10.24 26.38
N GLY A 396 9.10 -11.25 26.25
CA GLY A 396 9.36 -12.25 27.31
C GLY A 396 8.27 -13.32 27.46
N TYR A 397 7.15 -13.22 26.75
CA TYR A 397 6.06 -14.19 26.72
C TYR A 397 5.43 -14.28 25.32
N LYS A 398 4.54 -15.26 25.11
CA LYS A 398 3.86 -15.43 23.82
C LYS A 398 2.71 -14.41 23.71
N ALA A 399 3.01 -13.22 23.19
CA ALA A 399 2.05 -12.11 23.08
C ALA A 399 1.04 -12.27 21.93
N TYR A 400 1.41 -12.98 20.85
CA TYR A 400 0.57 -13.15 19.67
C TYR A 400 0.73 -14.56 19.08
N ASP A 401 -0.34 -15.10 18.51
CA ASP A 401 -0.34 -16.48 18.01
C ASP A 401 0.29 -16.61 16.62
N PHE A 402 -0.04 -15.69 15.70
CA PHE A 402 0.37 -15.78 14.30
C PHE A 402 0.99 -14.47 13.76
N PRO A 403 2.06 -13.93 14.38
CA PRO A 403 2.71 -12.74 13.84
C PRO A 403 3.39 -13.04 12.50
N LYS A 404 3.39 -12.07 11.59
CA LYS A 404 4.23 -12.11 10.38
C LYS A 404 5.69 -11.86 10.74
N SER A 405 6.57 -12.35 9.87
CA SER A 405 8.03 -12.19 10.02
C SER A 405 8.43 -10.75 9.69
N THR A 406 9.11 -10.05 10.60
CA THR A 406 9.66 -8.71 10.34
C THR A 406 10.57 -8.71 9.12
N ASP A 407 11.40 -9.73 8.96
CA ASP A 407 12.30 -9.88 7.83
C ASP A 407 11.57 -10.00 6.48
N LEU A 408 10.42 -10.67 6.43
CA LEU A 408 9.60 -10.73 5.21
C LEU A 408 9.12 -9.33 4.84
N ILE A 409 8.55 -8.60 5.80
CA ILE A 409 7.97 -7.28 5.56
C ILE A 409 9.06 -6.28 5.21
N ARG A 410 10.15 -6.26 5.97
CA ARG A 410 11.33 -5.40 5.74
C ARG A 410 11.88 -5.56 4.34
N LYS A 411 12.04 -6.80 3.86
CA LYS A 411 12.54 -7.08 2.50
C LYS A 411 11.56 -6.63 1.41
N LEU A 412 10.26 -6.82 1.60
CA LEU A 412 9.26 -6.31 0.66
C LEU A 412 9.28 -4.78 0.60
N ILE A 413 9.39 -4.11 1.75
CA ILE A 413 9.49 -2.64 1.86
C ILE A 413 10.77 -2.15 1.17
N ARG A 414 11.93 -2.72 1.51
CA ARG A 414 13.25 -2.35 0.94
C ARG A 414 13.25 -2.26 -0.59
N HIS A 415 12.54 -3.18 -1.25
CA HIS A 415 12.50 -3.24 -2.71
C HIS A 415 11.38 -2.41 -3.36
N SER A 416 10.60 -1.68 -2.56
CA SER A 416 9.39 -0.99 -3.01
C SER A 416 9.31 0.49 -2.59
N VAL A 417 10.16 0.97 -1.68
CA VAL A 417 10.07 2.34 -1.10
C VAL A 417 11.41 3.06 -1.09
N ASP A 418 11.39 4.38 -1.21
CA ASP A 418 12.51 5.30 -0.99
C ASP A 418 12.38 6.04 0.36
N GLY A 419 13.41 6.79 0.75
CA GLY A 419 13.33 7.69 1.90
C GLY A 419 12.17 8.67 1.80
N GLY A 420 11.53 8.98 2.93
CA GLY A 420 10.36 9.86 3.02
C GLY A 420 9.04 9.27 2.51
N ASP A 421 9.04 8.05 1.96
CA ASP A 421 7.82 7.35 1.57
C ASP A 421 7.03 6.85 2.79
N ILE A 422 5.72 6.66 2.61
CA ILE A 422 4.80 6.18 3.66
C ILE A 422 4.34 4.75 3.36
N VAL A 423 4.49 3.87 4.35
CA VAL A 423 3.98 2.50 4.38
C VAL A 423 2.74 2.41 5.27
N LEU A 424 1.59 2.08 4.68
CA LEU A 424 0.32 1.93 5.39
C LEU A 424 -0.02 0.45 5.60
N ASP A 425 -0.42 0.11 6.82
CA ASP A 425 -0.99 -1.21 7.15
C ASP A 425 -2.22 -1.03 8.03
N PHE A 426 -3.40 -1.23 7.44
CA PHE A 426 -4.68 -1.11 8.13
C PHE A 426 -5.25 -2.46 8.61
N PHE A 427 -4.40 -3.48 8.66
CA PHE A 427 -4.60 -4.74 9.36
C PHE A 427 -3.33 -5.04 10.19
N ALA A 428 -2.93 -4.08 11.02
CA ALA A 428 -1.61 -4.08 11.65
C ALA A 428 -1.33 -5.32 12.52
N GLY A 429 -2.38 -5.91 13.11
CA GLY A 429 -2.32 -7.09 13.95
C GLY A 429 -1.35 -6.86 15.10
N SER A 430 -0.25 -7.62 15.11
CA SER A 430 0.79 -7.47 16.13
C SER A 430 1.71 -6.26 15.95
N GLY A 431 1.61 -5.46 14.88
CA GLY A 431 2.51 -4.32 14.62
C GLY A 431 3.81 -4.68 13.89
N THR A 432 3.79 -5.75 13.08
CA THR A 432 4.99 -6.24 12.38
C THR A 432 5.54 -5.22 11.37
N THR A 433 4.65 -4.54 10.66
CA THR A 433 5.02 -3.55 9.64
C THR A 433 5.78 -2.36 10.23
N GLY A 434 5.31 -1.80 11.35
CA GLY A 434 6.01 -0.72 12.05
C GLY A 434 7.40 -1.14 12.55
N HIS A 435 7.51 -2.32 13.17
CA HIS A 435 8.81 -2.86 13.58
C HIS A 435 9.76 -3.05 12.37
N ALA A 436 9.28 -3.55 11.24
CA ALA A 436 10.08 -3.72 10.03
C ALA A 436 10.58 -2.38 9.45
N VAL A 437 9.77 -1.32 9.50
CA VAL A 437 10.16 0.03 9.07
C VAL A 437 11.24 0.61 10.01
N MET A 438 11.07 0.48 11.32
CA MET A 438 12.08 0.91 12.30
C MET A 438 13.43 0.23 12.06
N GLN A 439 13.43 -1.10 11.88
CA GLN A 439 14.64 -1.85 11.53
C GLN A 439 15.26 -1.38 10.22
N LEU A 440 14.44 -1.14 9.18
CA LEU A 440 14.94 -0.67 7.88
C LEU A 440 15.66 0.68 8.02
N ASN A 441 15.05 1.64 8.70
CA ASN A 441 15.62 2.98 8.93
C ASN A 441 16.90 2.95 9.76
N ALA A 442 17.08 1.96 10.65
CA ALA A 442 18.30 1.81 11.43
C ALA A 442 19.44 1.13 10.65
N THR A 443 19.12 0.36 9.62
CA THR A 443 20.10 -0.38 8.80
C THR A 443 20.50 0.31 7.50
N GLU A 444 19.65 1.20 6.97
CA GLU A 444 19.86 1.88 5.70
C GLU A 444 19.98 3.40 5.91
N GLU A 445 20.82 4.04 5.12
CA GLU A 445 20.93 5.50 5.13
C GLU A 445 19.90 6.12 4.20
N PHE A 446 18.90 6.80 4.78
CA PHE A 446 17.97 7.66 4.04
C PHE A 446 18.16 9.12 4.44
N ASP A 447 18.02 10.05 3.49
CA ASP A 447 17.99 11.49 3.80
C ASP A 447 16.77 11.82 4.68
N ASP A 448 15.61 11.25 4.34
CA ASP A 448 14.38 11.28 5.14
C ASP A 448 13.96 9.84 5.48
N PRO A 449 13.68 9.50 6.74
CA PRO A 449 13.30 8.15 7.12
C PRO A 449 11.98 7.71 6.46
N VAL A 450 11.86 6.42 6.18
CA VAL A 450 10.59 5.81 5.76
C VAL A 450 9.61 5.89 6.92
N ARG A 451 8.38 6.32 6.66
CA ARG A 451 7.33 6.47 7.68
C ARG A 451 6.33 5.32 7.61
N PHE A 452 5.77 4.93 8.74
CA PHE A 452 4.65 3.98 8.80
C PHE A 452 3.36 4.63 9.29
N MET A 453 2.23 4.11 8.83
CA MET A 453 0.91 4.36 9.39
C MET A 453 0.22 3.02 9.64
N LEU A 454 -0.06 2.72 10.90
CA LEU A 454 -0.72 1.48 11.32
C LEU A 454 -2.13 1.77 11.80
N VAL A 455 -3.08 0.92 11.40
CA VAL A 455 -4.44 0.93 11.96
C VAL A 455 -4.73 -0.44 12.57
N GLN A 456 -5.09 -0.44 13.85
CA GLN A 456 -5.47 -1.66 14.57
C GLN A 456 -6.81 -1.44 15.27
N LEU A 457 -7.73 -2.40 15.08
CA LEU A 457 -8.99 -2.42 15.78
C LEU A 457 -8.74 -2.67 17.28
N ASP A 458 -9.49 -1.95 18.12
CA ASP A 458 -9.51 -2.17 19.57
C ASP A 458 -10.50 -3.29 19.93
N ASP A 459 -10.19 -4.51 19.49
CA ASP A 459 -10.95 -5.70 19.81
C ASP A 459 -10.27 -6.55 20.89
N GLU A 460 -11.10 -7.08 21.80
CA GLU A 460 -10.65 -7.91 22.91
C GLU A 460 -9.94 -9.18 22.41
N LEU A 461 -8.87 -9.54 23.11
CA LEU A 461 -8.21 -10.83 22.97
C LEU A 461 -9.11 -11.94 23.56
N ASP A 462 -9.09 -13.12 22.96
CA ASP A 462 -9.77 -14.31 23.52
C ASP A 462 -9.34 -14.59 24.97
N GLU A 463 -8.04 -14.37 25.24
CA GLU A 463 -7.44 -14.42 26.57
C GLU A 463 -6.42 -13.30 26.70
N PRO A 464 -6.34 -12.61 27.86
CA PRO A 464 -5.30 -11.62 28.11
C PRO A 464 -3.90 -12.19 27.93
N ARG A 465 -2.99 -11.38 27.39
CA ARG A 465 -1.62 -11.76 27.04
C ARG A 465 -0.64 -10.89 27.82
N GLY A 466 -0.38 -11.20 29.09
CA GLY A 466 0.41 -10.33 29.95
C GLY A 466 -0.50 -9.32 30.66
N GLU A 467 -0.27 -8.03 30.43
CA GLU A 467 -1.18 -6.95 30.89
C GLU A 467 -2.17 -6.53 29.81
N GLU A 468 -1.91 -6.95 28.57
CA GLU A 468 -2.68 -6.61 27.37
C GLU A 468 -3.95 -7.45 27.29
N THR A 469 -5.04 -6.76 26.98
CA THR A 469 -6.41 -7.25 26.85
C THR A 469 -6.98 -7.06 25.46
N THR A 470 -6.43 -6.16 24.64
CA THR A 470 -6.86 -5.93 23.25
C THR A 470 -5.72 -6.11 22.25
N HIS A 471 -6.05 -6.36 20.98
CA HIS A 471 -5.03 -6.46 19.92
C HIS A 471 -4.29 -5.13 19.71
N ALA A 472 -4.97 -3.99 19.91
CA ALA A 472 -4.36 -2.66 19.84
C ALA A 472 -3.29 -2.46 20.90
N GLU A 473 -3.55 -2.88 22.15
CA GLU A 473 -2.56 -2.82 23.24
C GLU A 473 -1.31 -3.67 22.93
N VAL A 474 -1.49 -4.87 22.35
CA VAL A 474 -0.36 -5.72 21.92
C VAL A 474 0.45 -5.06 20.80
N CYS A 475 -0.24 -4.47 19.82
CA CYS A 475 0.39 -3.75 18.71
C CYS A 475 1.22 -2.57 19.23
N GLU A 476 0.62 -1.71 20.05
CA GLU A 476 1.28 -0.55 20.64
C GLU A 476 2.48 -0.96 21.49
N ARG A 477 2.32 -1.98 22.36
CA ARG A 477 3.41 -2.47 23.18
C ARG A 477 4.58 -2.96 22.33
N ARG A 478 4.30 -3.67 21.23
CA ARG A 478 5.35 -4.11 20.31
C ARG A 478 6.10 -2.93 19.72
N LEU A 479 5.40 -1.87 19.27
CA LEU A 479 6.05 -0.70 18.69
C LEU A 479 6.99 -0.02 19.68
N ARG A 480 6.58 0.12 20.95
CA ARG A 480 7.44 0.69 22.00
C ARG A 480 8.68 -0.16 22.24
N LEU A 481 8.49 -1.46 22.43
CA LEU A 481 9.60 -2.39 22.67
C LEU A 481 10.55 -2.49 21.47
N ALA A 482 10.01 -2.47 20.26
CA ALA A 482 10.79 -2.47 19.02
C ALA A 482 11.60 -1.17 18.86
N SER A 483 11.02 -0.02 19.18
CA SER A 483 11.70 1.27 19.18
C SER A 483 12.91 1.26 20.11
N GLU A 484 12.72 0.80 21.36
CA GLU A 484 13.78 0.65 22.37
C GLU A 484 14.86 -0.36 21.89
N GLN A 485 14.44 -1.54 21.43
CA GLN A 485 15.36 -2.58 20.97
C GLN A 485 16.22 -2.10 19.79
N VAL A 486 15.60 -1.49 18.78
CA VAL A 486 16.31 -1.03 17.57
C VAL A 486 17.26 0.11 17.93
N ALA A 487 16.87 1.00 18.85
CA ALA A 487 17.76 2.05 19.33
C ALA A 487 19.00 1.46 20.02
N ASP A 488 18.79 0.51 20.94
CA ASP A 488 19.87 -0.17 21.67
C ASP A 488 20.80 -0.98 20.73
N ASP A 489 20.23 -1.76 19.80
CA ASP A 489 20.99 -2.64 18.91
C ASP A 489 21.88 -1.86 17.91
N HIS A 490 21.55 -0.59 17.64
CA HIS A 490 22.25 0.26 16.68
C HIS A 490 22.94 1.49 17.31
N ASP A 491 23.05 1.55 18.64
CA ASP A 491 23.64 2.68 19.38
C ASP A 491 23.00 4.05 19.03
N LEU A 492 21.68 4.07 18.81
CA LEU A 492 20.91 5.29 18.50
C LEU A 492 20.29 5.89 19.77
N PRO A 493 20.01 7.21 19.80
CA PRO A 493 19.20 7.80 20.86
C PRO A 493 17.79 7.18 20.91
N ASP A 494 17.22 7.12 22.12
CA ASP A 494 15.81 6.78 22.31
C ASP A 494 14.94 7.66 21.41
N ALA A 495 14.01 7.03 20.68
CA ALA A 495 13.14 7.69 19.71
C ALA A 495 13.89 8.54 18.66
N ALA A 496 15.04 8.07 18.18
CA ALA A 496 15.70 8.65 17.01
C ALA A 496 14.72 8.78 15.81
N PRO A 497 14.97 9.69 14.84
CA PRO A 497 14.11 9.86 13.68
C PRO A 497 13.74 8.51 13.02
N GLY A 498 12.44 8.26 12.86
CA GLY A 498 11.92 7.00 12.33
C GLY A 498 11.65 5.89 13.36
N LEU A 499 11.96 6.08 14.65
CA LEU A 499 11.71 5.12 15.73
C LEU A 499 10.51 5.48 16.64
N GLY A 500 10.13 6.75 16.73
CA GLY A 500 8.93 7.18 17.47
C GLY A 500 7.62 6.90 16.72
N PHE A 501 6.47 7.26 17.31
CA PHE A 501 5.16 7.29 16.67
C PHE A 501 4.14 8.16 17.43
N ASP A 502 3.22 8.77 16.69
CA ASP A 502 2.08 9.51 17.19
C ASP A 502 0.88 8.57 17.33
N LYS A 503 0.29 8.51 18.52
CA LYS A 503 -0.93 7.71 18.78
C LYS A 503 -2.17 8.55 18.52
N TYR A 504 -3.13 7.96 17.81
CA TYR A 504 -4.49 8.48 17.63
C TYR A 504 -5.51 7.40 17.97
N THR A 505 -6.67 7.81 18.47
CA THR A 505 -7.85 6.94 18.61
C THR A 505 -8.98 7.43 17.70
N LEU A 506 -9.83 6.52 17.23
CA LEU A 506 -11.03 6.89 16.50
C LEU A 506 -12.12 7.38 17.47
N GLY A 507 -12.65 8.58 17.25
CA GLY A 507 -13.69 9.20 18.07
C GLY A 507 -14.83 9.79 17.25
N GLU A 508 -15.86 10.30 17.93
CA GLU A 508 -16.96 11.03 17.27
C GLU A 508 -16.48 12.39 16.74
N SER A 509 -17.09 12.84 15.63
CA SER A 509 -16.93 14.19 15.08
C SER A 509 -17.15 15.26 16.15
N ARG A 510 -16.27 16.27 16.20
CA ARG A 510 -16.38 17.42 17.11
C ARG A 510 -17.35 18.48 16.62
N PHE A 511 -17.85 18.34 15.40
CA PHE A 511 -18.81 19.24 14.79
C PHE A 511 -20.21 18.63 14.81
N GLU A 512 -21.20 19.39 15.29
CA GLU A 512 -22.60 18.98 15.19
C GLU A 512 -23.03 18.96 13.71
N ARG A 513 -23.33 17.77 13.18
CA ARG A 513 -23.79 17.64 11.80
C ARG A 513 -25.29 17.91 11.68
N TRP A 514 -25.62 18.78 10.74
CA TRP A 514 -26.98 18.89 10.21
C TRP A 514 -27.25 17.67 9.33
N GLY A 515 -27.73 16.59 9.96
CA GLY A 515 -28.18 15.40 9.24
C GLY A 515 -29.22 15.78 8.18
N ARG A 516 -29.24 15.02 7.08
CA ARG A 516 -30.33 15.15 6.10
C ARG A 516 -31.57 14.55 6.77
N PRO A 517 -32.62 15.33 7.05
CA PRO A 517 -33.76 14.81 7.76
C PRO A 517 -34.49 13.78 6.89
N ASP A 518 -34.63 12.56 7.40
CA ASP A 518 -35.33 11.47 6.69
C ASP A 518 -36.84 11.58 6.89
N THR A 519 -37.27 12.31 7.93
CA THR A 519 -38.68 12.56 8.24
C THR A 519 -39.00 14.05 8.33
N GLU A 520 -40.28 14.38 8.11
CA GLU A 520 -40.79 15.75 8.25
C GLU A 520 -40.62 16.29 9.69
N SER A 521 -40.66 15.40 10.69
CA SER A 521 -40.43 15.75 12.10
C SER A 521 -38.98 16.14 12.36
N GLU A 522 -38.02 15.39 11.81
CA GLU A 522 -36.59 15.71 11.91
C GLU A 522 -36.25 16.99 11.14
N ALA A 523 -36.87 17.20 9.98
CA ALA A 523 -36.69 18.40 9.19
C ALA A 523 -37.15 19.64 9.97
N ARG A 524 -38.29 19.53 10.66
CA ARG A 524 -38.82 20.59 11.50
C ARG A 524 -37.95 20.83 12.74
N ALA A 525 -37.46 19.79 13.40
CA ALA A 525 -36.55 19.92 14.53
C ALA A 525 -35.20 20.54 14.12
N ALA A 526 -34.68 20.21 12.94
CA ALA A 526 -33.51 20.89 12.37
C ALA A 526 -33.82 22.37 12.09
N LEU A 527 -34.95 22.68 11.45
CA LEU A 527 -35.31 24.08 11.17
C LEU A 527 -35.49 24.92 12.44
N GLU A 528 -36.09 24.33 13.49
CA GLU A 528 -36.29 24.98 14.79
C GLU A 528 -34.95 25.22 15.51
N ARG A 529 -34.00 24.28 15.43
CA ARG A 529 -32.62 24.47 15.94
C ARG A 529 -31.89 25.58 15.18
N TYR A 530 -31.96 25.58 13.85
CA TYR A 530 -31.35 26.62 13.01
C TYR A 530 -31.93 28.00 13.32
N ALA A 531 -33.26 28.10 13.43
CA ALA A 531 -33.96 29.34 13.78
C ALA A 531 -33.68 29.82 15.21
N ALA A 532 -33.29 28.93 16.13
CA ALA A 532 -32.89 29.26 17.49
C ALA A 532 -31.47 29.83 17.59
N GLY A 533 -30.74 29.95 16.47
CA GLY A 533 -29.37 30.46 16.46
C GLY A 533 -28.36 29.47 17.03
N ALA A 534 -28.71 28.19 17.13
CA ALA A 534 -27.73 27.13 17.30
C ALA A 534 -26.93 27.05 15.99
N GLY A 535 -25.81 27.78 15.90
CA GLY A 535 -24.82 27.59 14.83
C GLY A 535 -24.18 26.20 14.95
N SER A 536 -23.29 25.84 14.02
CA SER A 536 -22.42 24.66 14.15
C SER A 536 -21.69 24.72 15.50
N ALA A 537 -22.22 24.03 16.51
CA ALA A 537 -21.57 23.95 17.79
C ALA A 537 -20.35 23.04 17.62
N VAL A 538 -19.19 23.55 18.04
CA VAL A 538 -17.96 22.75 18.11
C VAL A 538 -17.74 22.37 19.55
N ASP A 539 -17.53 21.07 19.77
CA ASP A 539 -17.08 20.56 21.04
C ASP A 539 -15.59 20.88 21.24
N LEU A 540 -15.32 21.96 21.98
CA LEU A 540 -13.97 22.40 22.34
C LEU A 540 -13.51 21.83 23.70
N THR A 541 -14.13 20.75 24.20
CA THR A 541 -13.58 20.02 25.37
C THR A 541 -12.19 19.45 25.09
N ASP A 542 -11.91 19.14 23.82
CA ASP A 542 -10.63 18.72 23.29
C ASP A 542 -10.33 19.52 21.99
N PRO A 543 -9.74 20.72 22.10
CA PRO A 543 -9.46 21.58 20.96
C PRO A 543 -8.50 20.96 19.95
N ASP A 544 -7.59 20.09 20.39
CA ASP A 544 -6.62 19.43 19.52
C ASP A 544 -7.32 18.39 18.64
N ALA A 545 -8.32 17.68 19.16
CA ALA A 545 -9.17 16.80 18.35
C ALA A 545 -10.00 17.56 17.32
N ALA A 546 -10.54 18.73 17.68
CA ALA A 546 -11.26 19.58 16.74
C ALA A 546 -10.32 20.11 15.64
N LEU A 547 -9.09 20.47 16.01
CA LEU A 547 -8.05 20.89 15.07
C LEU A 547 -7.67 19.77 14.09
N VAL A 548 -7.41 18.55 14.59
CA VAL A 548 -7.08 17.39 13.76
C VAL A 548 -8.21 17.07 12.77
N GLU A 549 -9.48 17.16 13.20
CA GLU A 549 -10.60 16.97 12.29
C GLU A 549 -10.61 18.02 11.16
N VAL A 550 -10.41 19.30 11.48
CA VAL A 550 -10.34 20.37 10.47
C VAL A 550 -9.13 20.20 9.56
N GLN A 551 -7.95 19.89 10.12
CA GLN A 551 -6.72 19.59 9.39
C GLN A 551 -6.96 18.50 8.33
N LEU A 552 -7.59 17.39 8.73
CA LEU A 552 -7.94 16.31 7.82
C LEU A 552 -8.99 16.73 6.76
N LEU A 553 -10.00 17.50 7.15
CA LEU A 553 -11.04 17.99 6.24
C LEU A 553 -10.52 18.99 5.20
N LEU A 554 -9.48 19.75 5.53
CA LEU A 554 -8.77 20.67 4.65
C LEU A 554 -7.75 19.95 3.76
N GLY A 555 -7.40 18.69 4.07
CA GLY A 555 -6.48 17.89 3.29
C GLY A 555 -5.01 18.12 3.65
N PHE A 556 -4.70 18.57 4.86
CA PHE A 556 -3.36 18.56 5.44
C PHE A 556 -3.09 17.18 6.05
N SER A 557 -1.88 16.63 5.86
CA SER A 557 -1.51 15.37 6.55
C SER A 557 -1.43 15.57 8.06
N LEU A 558 -1.34 14.49 8.82
CA LEU A 558 -1.13 14.53 10.27
C LEU A 558 0.24 15.12 10.64
N ASP A 559 1.20 15.08 9.72
CA ASP A 559 2.56 15.61 9.87
C ASP A 559 2.66 17.11 9.52
N ALA A 560 1.56 17.74 9.10
CA ALA A 560 1.55 19.17 8.79
C ALA A 560 1.99 19.98 10.01
N ALA A 561 2.86 20.98 9.78
CA ALA A 561 3.34 21.81 10.87
C ALA A 561 2.20 22.66 11.44
N VAL A 562 2.07 22.67 12.77
CA VAL A 562 1.03 23.39 13.50
C VAL A 562 1.69 24.41 14.44
N GLU A 563 1.41 25.69 14.21
CA GLU A 563 1.80 26.78 15.11
C GLU A 563 0.56 27.32 15.84
N ALA A 564 0.54 27.22 17.17
CA ALA A 564 -0.49 27.84 17.99
C ALA A 564 -0.20 29.34 18.16
N LEU A 565 -1.13 30.20 17.74
CA LEU A 565 -0.94 31.65 17.72
C LEU A 565 -1.61 32.34 18.93
N ALA A 566 -2.95 32.39 18.96
CA ALA A 566 -3.72 32.98 20.06
C ALA A 566 -5.19 32.52 20.04
N ASP A 567 -5.85 32.42 21.20
CA ASP A 567 -7.30 32.18 21.33
C ASP A 567 -7.86 31.09 20.40
N HIS A 568 -7.38 29.85 20.58
CA HIS A 568 -7.73 28.70 19.72
C HIS A 568 -7.54 28.96 18.21
N THR A 569 -6.54 29.77 17.86
CA THR A 569 -6.12 30.03 16.49
C THR A 569 -4.79 29.36 16.21
N TYR A 570 -4.75 28.64 15.10
CA TYR A 570 -3.65 27.79 14.68
C TYR A 570 -3.31 28.07 13.23
N HIS A 571 -2.01 28.14 12.93
CA HIS A 571 -1.50 28.17 11.57
C HIS A 571 -0.98 26.78 11.19
N LEU A 572 -1.54 26.24 10.11
CA LEU A 572 -1.15 24.98 9.50
C LEU A 572 -0.31 25.27 8.25
N SER A 573 0.81 24.58 8.08
CA SER A 573 1.63 24.69 6.86
C SER A 573 2.13 23.33 6.37
N GLU A 574 1.98 23.05 5.06
CA GLU A 574 2.46 21.82 4.41
C GLU A 574 2.53 21.98 2.87
N ASP A 575 3.63 21.58 2.23
CA ASP A 575 3.79 21.56 0.75
C ASP A 575 3.37 22.89 0.06
N ASP A 576 3.87 24.02 0.57
CA ASP A 576 3.52 25.38 0.13
C ASP A 576 2.05 25.79 0.33
N ARG A 577 1.29 25.03 1.14
CA ARG A 577 -0.08 25.38 1.53
C ARG A 577 -0.10 25.89 2.96
N ASP A 578 -0.89 26.94 3.17
CA ASP A 578 -1.08 27.53 4.48
C ASP A 578 -2.57 27.64 4.82
N ALA A 579 -2.92 27.35 6.07
CA ALA A 579 -4.26 27.60 6.58
C ALA A 579 -4.22 28.22 7.98
N LEU A 580 -5.02 29.26 8.21
CA LEU A 580 -5.27 29.82 9.52
C LEU A 580 -6.63 29.32 10.01
N VAL A 581 -6.64 28.47 11.03
CA VAL A 581 -7.85 27.88 11.62
C VAL A 581 -8.11 28.52 12.97
N THR A 582 -9.29 29.08 13.19
CA THR A 582 -9.69 29.66 14.48
C THR A 582 -11.02 29.12 14.99
N PHE A 583 -11.05 28.76 16.27
CA PHE A 583 -12.27 28.37 16.99
C PHE A 583 -12.76 29.47 17.96
N ALA A 584 -12.23 30.69 17.84
CA ALA A 584 -12.66 31.81 18.67
C ALA A 584 -14.15 32.13 18.48
N GLU A 585 -14.84 32.48 19.58
CA GLU A 585 -16.28 32.81 19.55
C GLU A 585 -16.58 34.07 18.74
N SER A 586 -15.62 34.98 18.61
CA SER A 586 -15.77 36.22 17.84
C SER A 586 -14.50 36.54 17.08
N VAL A 587 -14.65 36.74 15.78
CA VAL A 587 -13.55 37.00 14.84
C VAL A 587 -13.90 38.25 14.02
N THR A 588 -12.89 39.05 13.68
CA THR A 588 -13.00 40.25 12.83
C THR A 588 -12.02 40.20 11.66
N TYR A 589 -12.19 41.08 10.68
CA TYR A 589 -11.21 41.23 9.60
C TYR A 589 -9.81 41.56 10.14
N GLU A 590 -9.74 42.47 11.11
CA GLU A 590 -8.48 42.92 11.69
C GLU A 590 -7.78 41.81 12.47
N THR A 591 -8.51 40.97 13.20
CA THR A 591 -7.91 39.84 13.95
C THR A 591 -7.39 38.73 13.04
N LEU A 592 -8.05 38.46 11.91
CA LEU A 592 -7.55 37.45 10.95
C LEU A 592 -6.36 37.95 10.15
N THR A 593 -6.25 39.25 9.92
CA THR A 593 -5.18 39.86 9.13
C THR A 593 -4.03 40.42 9.97
N GLU A 594 -4.05 40.21 11.28
CA GLU A 594 -2.96 40.58 12.19
C GLU A 594 -1.72 39.71 11.97
N PHE A 595 -1.91 38.48 11.49
CA PHE A 595 -0.83 37.54 11.21
C PHE A 595 -0.22 37.82 9.83
N ASP A 596 1.10 37.98 9.78
CA ASP A 596 1.87 38.19 8.55
C ASP A 596 2.03 36.86 7.80
N LEU A 597 0.95 36.41 7.14
CA LEU A 597 0.86 35.11 6.46
C LEU A 597 0.91 35.26 4.93
N PRO A 598 1.26 34.18 4.21
CA PRO A 598 1.22 34.15 2.74
C PRO A 598 -0.13 34.61 2.14
N ALA A 599 -0.08 35.20 0.95
CA ALA A 599 -1.26 35.81 0.33
C ALA A 599 -2.35 34.79 -0.08
N ASP A 600 -1.97 33.53 -0.24
CA ASP A 600 -2.81 32.40 -0.63
C ASP A 600 -3.25 31.54 0.57
N THR A 601 -2.94 31.96 1.80
CA THR A 601 -3.42 31.29 3.01
C THR A 601 -4.94 31.16 3.01
N GLN A 602 -5.42 29.95 3.33
CA GLN A 602 -6.83 29.67 3.56
C GLN A 602 -7.24 30.06 4.99
N TYR A 603 -8.30 30.84 5.13
CA TYR A 603 -8.79 31.27 6.44
C TYR A 603 -10.01 30.44 6.81
N VAL A 604 -10.01 29.82 7.98
CA VAL A 604 -11.06 28.92 8.46
C VAL A 604 -11.55 29.35 9.84
N CYS A 605 -12.85 29.59 9.98
CA CYS A 605 -13.46 29.97 11.25
C CYS A 605 -14.89 29.44 11.39
N LEU A 606 -15.41 29.42 12.62
CA LEU A 606 -16.81 29.04 12.89
C LEU A 606 -17.76 30.03 12.21
N ASP A 607 -18.82 29.55 11.55
CA ASP A 607 -19.78 30.45 10.87
C ASP A 607 -20.44 31.47 11.83
N GLY A 608 -20.67 31.06 13.08
CA GLY A 608 -21.24 31.93 14.12
C GLY A 608 -20.30 33.00 14.67
N SER A 609 -18.99 32.91 14.37
CA SER A 609 -17.97 33.83 14.93
C SER A 609 -17.85 35.16 14.20
N LEU A 610 -18.39 35.25 12.97
CA LEU A 610 -18.29 36.43 12.12
C LEU A 610 -19.60 37.20 12.02
N SER A 611 -19.52 38.53 12.01
CA SER A 611 -20.65 39.38 11.61
C SER A 611 -20.90 39.29 10.10
N ASP A 612 -22.14 39.52 9.64
CA ASP A 612 -22.47 39.52 8.20
C ASP A 612 -21.58 40.51 7.40
N THR A 613 -21.24 41.65 8.02
CA THR A 613 -20.37 42.66 7.40
C THR A 613 -18.94 42.17 7.26
N ASP A 614 -18.42 41.46 8.26
CA ASP A 614 -17.07 40.88 8.21
C ASP A 614 -17.01 39.71 7.23
N LYS A 615 -18.06 38.86 7.16
CA LYS A 615 -18.17 37.79 6.17
C LYS A 615 -18.06 38.34 4.74
N GLU A 616 -18.78 39.41 4.41
CA GLU A 616 -18.71 40.02 3.08
C GLU A 616 -17.33 40.60 2.76
N ARG A 617 -16.70 41.26 3.74
CA ARG A 617 -15.38 41.87 3.58
C ARG A 617 -14.29 40.81 3.41
N LEU A 618 -14.30 39.78 4.25
CA LEU A 618 -13.36 38.67 4.22
C LEU A 618 -13.50 37.82 2.96
N ASN A 619 -14.72 37.48 2.51
CA ASN A 619 -14.91 36.72 1.27
C ASN A 619 -14.43 37.47 0.01
N ARG A 620 -14.36 38.80 0.06
CA ARG A 620 -13.85 39.60 -1.07
C ARG A 620 -12.33 39.63 -1.08
N ASP A 621 -11.71 39.73 0.10
CA ASP A 621 -10.30 40.07 0.25
C ASP A 621 -9.42 38.85 0.57
N LEU A 622 -9.99 37.75 1.08
CA LEU A 622 -9.29 36.52 1.52
C LEU A 622 -9.99 35.24 1.02
N SER A 623 -9.25 34.12 1.07
CA SER A 623 -9.78 32.77 0.84
C SER A 623 -10.49 32.23 2.10
N LEU A 624 -11.64 32.80 2.44
CA LEU A 624 -12.41 32.43 3.64
C LEU A 624 -13.24 31.16 3.43
N ARG A 625 -13.21 30.26 4.42
CA ARG A 625 -14.09 29.10 4.56
C ARG A 625 -14.71 29.10 5.96
N THR A 626 -16.03 29.00 6.06
CA THR A 626 -16.71 28.81 7.34
C THR A 626 -17.04 27.34 7.57
N ILE A 627 -17.00 26.93 8.84
CA ILE A 627 -17.35 25.57 9.32
C ILE A 627 -18.51 25.61 10.33
#